data_AF-A0A3M6UHK4-F1
#
_entry.id   AF-A0A3M6UHK4-F1
#
_cell.length_a   1.000
_cell.length_b   1.000
_cell.length_c   1.000
_cell.angle_alpha   90.00
_cell.angle_beta   90.00
_cell.angle_gamma   90.00
#
_symmetry.space_group_name_H-M   'P 1'
#
loop_
_entity.id
_entity.type
_entity.pdbx_description
1 polymer ?
#
loop_
_entity_poly.entity_id
_entity_poly.type
_entity_poly.pdbx_seq_one_letter_code
_entity_poly.pdbx_strand_id
1 'polypeptide(L)'
;GYCCGWGLLSIKLVNYKNPGSTLFNGECCDTVGWCLDQCENYFKFCVTALGSLKTCNLGSTETKVLGDDDFSFPGVGGSLGTNLQNPLTYNFSSWQGSTVVVEVWDDDGSQIVGKLHDFVDKYTLTITRDADPDPKFDTRNKDVMR
;
A
#
# COMPACT_ATOMS: atom_id res chain seq x y z
N GLY A 1 31.47 -16.49 -2.30
CA GLY A 1 31.19 -15.05 -2.32
C GLY A 1 29.70 -14.86 -2.20
N TYR A 2 29.24 -14.09 -1.21
CA TYR A 2 27.82 -13.80 -1.06
C TYR A 2 27.46 -12.67 -2.04
N CYS A 3 26.56 -12.96 -2.98
CA CYS A 3 25.99 -11.95 -3.87
C CYS A 3 25.23 -10.91 -3.03
N CYS A 4 25.57 -9.63 -3.18
CA CYS A 4 24.80 -8.51 -2.64
C CYS A 4 23.55 -8.33 -3.51
N GLY A 5 22.48 -9.07 -3.22
CA GLY A 5 21.26 -9.07 -4.02
C GLY A 5 20.41 -7.82 -3.79
N TRP A 6 20.66 -6.76 -4.56
CA TRP A 6 19.77 -5.61 -4.62
C TRP A 6 18.53 -5.94 -5.47
N GLY A 7 17.36 -5.43 -5.07
CA GLY A 7 16.10 -5.68 -5.77
C GLY A 7 15.01 -4.68 -5.41
N LEU A 8 13.86 -4.83 -6.07
CA LEU A 8 12.73 -3.90 -5.99
C LEU A 8 11.46 -4.67 -5.61
N LEU A 9 10.81 -4.26 -4.52
CA LEU A 9 9.43 -4.62 -4.24
C LEU A 9 8.53 -3.61 -4.95
N SER A 10 7.60 -4.10 -5.78
CA SER A 10 6.63 -3.27 -6.51
C SER A 10 5.21 -3.62 -6.06
N ILE A 11 4.47 -2.61 -5.59
CA ILE A 11 3.10 -2.76 -5.10
C ILE A 11 2.17 -1.96 -6.01
N LYS A 12 1.38 -2.69 -6.81
CA LYS A 12 0.37 -2.09 -7.68
C LYS A 12 -0.96 -1.95 -6.95
N LEU A 13 -1.43 -0.72 -6.82
CA LEU A 13 -2.76 -0.43 -6.30
C LEU A 13 -3.79 -0.60 -7.43
N VAL A 14 -4.97 -1.16 -7.12
CA VAL A 14 -5.95 -1.56 -8.15
C VAL A 14 -7.30 -0.89 -7.93
N ASN A 15 -7.96 -1.19 -6.82
CA ASN A 15 -9.23 -0.57 -6.43
C ASN A 15 -9.32 -0.48 -4.90
N TYR A 16 -10.21 0.38 -4.43
CA TYR A 16 -10.58 0.53 -3.03
C TYR A 16 -12.10 0.62 -2.91
N LYS A 17 -12.66 0.07 -1.83
CA LYS A 17 -14.09 0.12 -1.52
C LYS A 17 -14.33 0.22 -0.01
N ASN A 18 -15.13 1.19 0.40
CA ASN A 18 -15.70 1.36 1.74
C ASN A 18 -17.23 1.58 1.64
N PRO A 19 -18.02 0.55 1.36
CA PRO A 19 -19.44 0.71 1.04
C PRO A 19 -20.30 1.24 2.19
N GLY A 20 -19.77 1.25 3.41
CA GLY A 20 -20.47 1.78 4.58
C GLY A 20 -20.18 3.25 4.87
N SER A 21 -19.21 3.87 4.18
CA SER A 21 -18.73 5.22 4.50
C SER A 21 -18.38 5.34 5.99
N THR A 22 -17.76 4.27 6.52
CA THR A 22 -17.48 4.11 7.94
C THR A 22 -15.98 4.17 8.23
N LEU A 23 -15.65 4.76 9.37
CA LEU A 23 -14.34 4.72 10.01
C LEU A 23 -14.05 3.35 10.63
N PHE A 24 -12.81 3.15 11.06
CA PHE A 24 -12.35 1.89 11.66
C PHE A 24 -13.11 1.53 12.95
N ASN A 25 -13.58 2.54 13.68
CA ASN A 25 -14.38 2.36 14.90
C ASN A 25 -15.88 2.08 14.61
N GLY A 26 -16.29 2.07 13.33
CA GLY A 26 -17.67 1.86 12.88
C GLY A 26 -18.54 3.12 12.88
N GLU A 27 -17.99 4.29 13.23
CA GLU A 27 -18.67 5.58 13.07
C GLU A 27 -18.64 6.03 11.61
N CYS A 28 -19.48 7.00 11.25
CA CYS A 28 -19.46 7.57 9.90
C CYS A 28 -18.25 8.50 9.74
N CYS A 29 -17.71 8.57 8.53
CA CYS A 29 -16.68 9.53 8.14
C CYS A 29 -17.11 10.99 8.43
N ASP A 30 -18.38 11.32 8.13
CA ASP A 30 -18.96 12.63 8.43
C ASP A 30 -20.20 12.55 9.35
N THR A 31 -20.40 13.59 10.19
CA THR A 31 -21.35 13.56 11.33
C THR A 31 -22.83 13.73 10.96
N VAL A 32 -23.18 14.03 9.71
CA VAL A 32 -24.57 14.23 9.31
C VAL A 32 -25.22 12.88 8.98
N GLY A 33 -25.79 12.27 10.03
CA GLY A 33 -26.81 11.22 10.05
C GLY A 33 -26.90 10.27 8.83
N TRP A 34 -26.51 9.01 9.09
CA TRP A 34 -26.71 7.80 8.25
C TRP A 34 -25.58 7.51 7.24
N CYS A 35 -24.37 8.03 7.49
CA CYS A 35 -23.19 7.84 6.65
C CYS A 35 -23.49 8.09 5.16
N LEU A 36 -24.23 9.18 4.91
CA LEU A 36 -24.62 9.57 3.55
C LEU A 36 -23.47 10.26 2.81
N ASP A 37 -22.56 10.84 3.57
CA ASP A 37 -21.35 11.49 3.09
C ASP A 37 -20.22 10.47 3.02
N GLN A 38 -19.42 10.58 1.95
CA GLN A 38 -18.33 9.65 1.64
C GLN A 38 -17.02 10.15 2.22
N CYS A 39 -16.10 9.23 2.54
CA CYS A 39 -14.80 9.60 3.09
C CYS A 39 -13.86 10.10 1.98
N GLU A 40 -13.02 11.09 2.27
CA GLU A 40 -11.95 11.61 1.41
C GLU A 40 -10.66 10.78 1.61
N ASN A 41 -10.61 9.60 1.00
CA ASN A 41 -9.61 8.58 1.33
C ASN A 41 -8.19 8.89 0.79
N TYR A 42 -7.21 8.81 1.70
CA TYR A 42 -5.78 8.73 1.38
C TYR A 42 -5.09 7.56 2.11
N PHE A 43 -3.90 7.16 1.65
CA PHE A 43 -3.27 5.90 2.02
C PHE A 43 -1.85 6.10 2.54
N LYS A 44 -1.55 5.49 3.67
CA LYS A 44 -0.19 5.39 4.24
C LYS A 44 0.31 3.97 4.12
N PHE A 45 1.52 3.83 3.57
CA PHE A 45 2.20 2.56 3.40
C PHE A 45 3.42 2.52 4.30
N CYS A 46 3.61 1.40 4.98
CA CYS A 46 4.80 1.09 5.75
C CYS A 46 5.30 -0.29 5.36
N VAL A 47 6.52 -0.36 4.82
CA VAL A 47 7.12 -1.59 4.33
C VAL A 47 8.32 -1.96 5.20
N THR A 48 8.22 -3.10 5.86
CA THR A 48 9.23 -3.59 6.80
C THR A 48 9.82 -4.90 6.29
N ALA A 49 11.15 -5.02 6.26
CA ALA A 49 11.79 -6.31 5.96
C ALA A 49 11.51 -7.32 7.08
N LEU A 50 11.26 -8.58 6.76
CA LEU A 50 11.07 -9.59 7.79
C LEU A 50 12.33 -9.72 8.66
N GLY A 51 12.13 -9.83 9.97
CA GLY A 51 13.21 -9.88 10.95
C GLY A 51 13.85 -8.51 11.27
N SER A 52 13.45 -7.43 10.59
CA SER A 52 13.89 -6.08 10.96
C SER A 52 13.28 -5.66 12.30
N LEU A 53 14.11 -5.12 13.19
CA LEU A 53 13.65 -4.45 14.42
C LEU A 53 13.23 -2.99 14.17
N LYS A 54 13.56 -2.44 13.00
CA LYS A 54 13.18 -1.08 12.59
C LYS A 54 11.96 -1.15 11.69
N THR A 55 10.85 -0.59 12.16
CA THR A 55 9.60 -0.46 11.41
C THR A 55 9.77 0.44 10.19
N CYS A 56 9.10 0.11 9.08
CA CYS A 56 9.14 0.79 7.80
C CYS A 56 10.57 0.95 7.21
N ASN A 57 11.50 0.04 7.53
CA ASN A 57 12.91 0.20 7.13
C ASN A 57 13.16 0.06 5.63
N LEU A 58 12.24 -0.55 4.87
CA LEU A 58 12.30 -0.55 3.40
C LEU A 58 11.66 0.70 2.80
N GLY A 59 10.78 1.36 3.55
CA GLY A 59 10.26 2.68 3.25
C GLY A 59 8.85 2.90 3.80
N SER A 60 8.45 4.16 3.77
CA SER A 60 7.10 4.60 4.03
C SER A 60 6.70 5.65 3.00
N THR A 61 5.46 5.59 2.54
CA THR A 61 4.91 6.56 1.57
C THR A 61 3.49 6.91 1.93
N GLU A 62 3.10 8.13 1.62
CA GLU A 62 1.75 8.64 1.80
C GLU A 62 1.25 9.17 0.45
N THR A 63 0.01 8.85 0.10
CA THR A 63 -0.64 9.38 -1.10
C THR A 63 -1.28 10.72 -0.78
N LYS A 64 -1.64 11.48 -1.83
CA LYS A 64 -2.69 12.50 -1.66
C LYS A 64 -4.05 11.83 -1.42
N VAL A 65 -5.11 12.60 -1.21
CA VAL A 65 -6.49 12.12 -1.37
C VAL A 65 -6.69 11.62 -2.80
N LEU A 66 -7.11 10.36 -2.94
CA LEU A 66 -7.22 9.68 -4.24
C LEU A 66 -8.66 9.48 -4.70
N GLY A 67 -9.63 9.52 -3.79
CA GLY A 67 -11.04 9.45 -4.12
C GLY A 67 -11.88 9.08 -2.91
N ASP A 68 -13.17 8.92 -3.19
CA ASP A 68 -14.19 8.68 -2.18
C ASP A 68 -14.23 7.20 -1.78
N ASP A 69 -15.40 6.64 -1.50
CA ASP A 69 -15.55 5.27 -0.99
C ASP A 69 -15.50 4.15 -2.03
N ASP A 70 -15.52 4.44 -3.34
CA ASP A 70 -15.41 3.41 -4.38
C ASP A 70 -14.69 3.97 -5.60
N PHE A 71 -13.44 3.58 -5.78
CA PHE A 71 -12.65 4.04 -6.93
C PHE A 71 -11.59 3.03 -7.37
N SER A 72 -11.14 3.22 -8.61
CA SER A 72 -9.98 2.53 -9.16
C SER A 72 -8.76 3.45 -9.10
N PHE A 73 -7.63 2.91 -8.67
CA PHE A 73 -6.39 3.66 -8.64
C PHE A 73 -5.93 3.99 -10.08
N PRO A 74 -5.20 5.10 -10.28
CA PRO A 74 -4.57 5.39 -11.56
C PRO A 74 -3.74 4.21 -12.06
N GLY A 75 -3.71 3.97 -13.37
CA GLY A 75 -2.94 2.88 -13.98
C GLY A 75 -1.42 3.01 -13.78
N VAL A 76 -0.64 2.12 -14.40
CA VAL A 76 0.83 2.17 -14.33
C VAL A 76 1.36 3.52 -14.83
N GLY A 77 2.23 4.16 -14.05
CA GLY A 77 2.74 5.52 -14.28
C GLY A 77 1.78 6.63 -13.84
N GLY A 78 0.56 6.29 -13.40
CA GLY A 78 -0.42 7.24 -12.89
C GLY A 78 0.01 7.82 -11.55
N SER A 79 -0.23 9.12 -11.35
CA SER A 79 0.18 9.83 -10.14
C SER A 79 -0.66 9.45 -8.92
N LEU A 80 0.00 9.21 -7.80
CA LEU A 80 -0.60 8.99 -6.48
C LEU A 80 -0.44 10.21 -5.55
N GLY A 81 -0.07 11.37 -6.09
CA GLY A 81 0.31 12.57 -5.33
C GLY A 81 1.82 12.77 -5.24
N THR A 82 2.29 13.96 -4.85
CA THR A 82 3.68 14.36 -4.55
C THR A 82 4.81 13.43 -5.07
N ASN A 83 5.03 13.39 -6.39
CA ASN A 83 6.06 12.57 -7.06
C ASN A 83 5.95 11.04 -6.87
N LEU A 84 4.83 10.57 -6.35
CA LEU A 84 4.48 9.17 -6.19
C LEU A 84 3.70 8.68 -7.42
N GLN A 85 4.00 7.47 -7.86
CA GLN A 85 3.33 6.83 -8.99
C GLN A 85 2.86 5.42 -8.59
N ASN A 86 1.84 4.93 -9.29
CA ASN A 86 1.44 3.53 -9.23
C ASN A 86 2.25 2.74 -10.29
N PRO A 87 2.94 1.65 -9.97
CA PRO A 87 3.10 1.02 -8.66
C PRO A 87 4.08 1.75 -7.73
N LEU A 88 3.84 1.62 -6.43
CA LEU A 88 4.79 2.01 -5.38
C LEU A 88 6.00 1.09 -5.44
N THR A 89 7.19 1.63 -5.24
CA THR A 89 8.42 0.85 -5.32
C THR A 89 9.33 1.06 -4.11
N TYR A 90 9.90 -0.02 -3.60
CA TYR A 90 10.77 -0.03 -2.42
C TYR A 90 12.02 -0.86 -2.71
N ASN A 91 13.18 -0.26 -2.50
CA ASN A 91 14.46 -0.93 -2.73
C ASN A 91 14.87 -1.77 -1.51
N PHE A 92 15.49 -2.92 -1.75
CA PHE A 92 16.12 -3.73 -0.73
C PHE A 92 17.50 -4.21 -1.18
N SER A 93 18.39 -4.51 -0.24
CA SER A 93 19.76 -4.99 -0.48
C SER A 93 19.92 -6.51 -0.38
N SER A 94 18.90 -7.18 0.16
CA SER A 94 18.74 -8.64 0.19
C SER A 94 17.27 -8.94 0.49
N TRP A 95 16.65 -9.85 -0.25
CA TRP A 95 15.28 -10.25 0.00
C TRP A 95 15.23 -11.26 1.15
N GLN A 96 14.44 -10.94 2.17
CA GLN A 96 14.15 -11.83 3.30
C GLN A 96 12.63 -12.01 3.48
N GLY A 97 11.85 -11.51 2.52
CA GLY A 97 10.42 -11.22 2.70
C GLY A 97 10.17 -9.83 3.30
N SER A 98 8.91 -9.41 3.29
CA SER A 98 8.48 -8.14 3.85
C SER A 98 7.07 -8.20 4.45
N THR A 99 6.83 -7.43 5.50
CA THR A 99 5.48 -7.05 5.94
C THR A 99 5.14 -5.67 5.37
N VAL A 100 4.03 -5.61 4.63
CA VAL A 100 3.42 -4.38 4.14
C VAL A 100 2.22 -4.08 5.02
N VAL A 101 2.22 -2.88 5.61
CA VAL A 101 1.06 -2.31 6.28
C VAL A 101 0.52 -1.18 5.42
N VAL A 102 -0.77 -1.21 5.15
CA VAL A 102 -1.51 -0.14 4.48
C VAL A 102 -2.55 0.36 5.47
N GLU A 103 -2.56 1.67 5.70
CA GLU A 103 -3.56 2.36 6.50
C GLU A 103 -4.33 3.30 5.58
N VAL A 104 -5.65 3.31 5.71
CA VAL A 104 -6.56 4.22 5.01
C VAL A 104 -7.05 5.24 6.00
N TRP A 105 -7.05 6.49 5.57
CA TRP A 105 -7.40 7.63 6.39
C TRP A 105 -8.34 8.53 5.61
N ASP A 106 -9.26 9.15 6.33
CA ASP A 106 -10.14 10.19 5.87
C ASP A 106 -9.48 11.57 6.04
N ASP A 107 -9.70 12.49 5.12
CA ASP A 107 -9.19 13.86 5.18
C ASP A 107 -10.35 14.83 5.42
N ASP A 108 -10.53 15.29 6.67
CA ASP A 108 -11.62 16.21 7.04
C ASP A 108 -11.35 17.68 6.64
N GLY A 109 -10.60 17.87 5.55
CA GLY A 109 -10.08 19.13 5.06
C GLY A 109 -11.12 20.26 5.03
N SER A 110 -11.13 21.07 6.10
CA SER A 110 -11.87 22.33 6.33
C SER A 110 -13.23 22.30 7.06
N GLN A 111 -13.67 21.18 7.66
CA GLN A 111 -14.87 21.18 8.50
C GLN A 111 -14.61 21.77 9.90
N ILE A 112 -15.55 22.59 10.42
CA ILE A 112 -15.41 23.37 11.67
C ILE A 112 -15.49 22.47 12.93
N VAL A 113 -15.87 21.20 12.78
CA VAL A 113 -15.95 20.18 13.84
C VAL A 113 -15.37 18.87 13.27
N GLY A 114 -14.41 18.23 13.94
CA GLY A 114 -13.70 17.03 13.43
C GLY A 114 -12.31 17.31 12.84
N LYS A 115 -11.45 18.06 13.55
CA LYS A 115 -10.17 18.59 13.01
C LYS A 115 -9.05 17.55 12.73
N LEU A 116 -9.31 16.26 12.88
CA LEU A 116 -8.26 15.25 12.87
C LEU A 116 -8.63 14.18 11.87
N HIS A 117 -7.80 14.02 10.84
CA HIS A 117 -7.89 12.91 9.89
C HIS A 117 -8.26 11.61 10.60
N ASP A 118 -9.38 11.04 10.19
CA ASP A 118 -9.94 9.87 10.87
C ASP A 118 -9.45 8.57 10.25
N PHE A 119 -9.25 7.57 11.10
CA PHE A 119 -8.69 6.28 10.69
C PHE A 119 -9.81 5.39 10.13
N VAL A 120 -9.68 4.96 8.88
CA VAL A 120 -10.72 4.23 8.14
C VAL A 120 -10.49 2.73 8.16
N ASP A 121 -9.32 2.27 7.71
CA ASP A 121 -9.02 0.84 7.62
C ASP A 121 -7.52 0.55 7.72
N LYS A 122 -7.19 -0.71 7.99
CA LYS A 122 -5.82 -1.21 7.96
C LYS A 122 -5.73 -2.63 7.44
N TYR A 123 -4.90 -2.77 6.42
CA TYR A 123 -4.52 -4.06 5.87
C TYR A 123 -3.06 -4.37 6.18
N THR A 124 -2.79 -5.60 6.62
CA THR A 124 -1.42 -6.08 6.85
C THR A 124 -1.18 -7.35 6.06
N LEU A 125 -0.17 -7.33 5.19
CA LEU A 125 0.24 -8.47 4.36
C LEU A 125 1.68 -8.83 4.65
N THR A 126 1.94 -10.12 4.89
CA THR A 126 3.30 -10.63 5.00
C THR A 126 3.65 -11.48 3.77
N ILE A 127 4.70 -11.06 3.07
CA ILE A 127 5.22 -11.68 1.85
C ILE A 127 6.50 -12.41 2.24
N THR A 128 6.47 -13.75 2.25
CA THR A 128 7.60 -14.58 2.72
C THR A 128 8.34 -15.30 1.60
N ARG A 129 7.76 -15.38 0.40
CA ARG A 129 8.35 -16.10 -0.73
C ARG A 129 9.21 -15.16 -1.57
N ASP A 130 10.25 -15.70 -2.19
CA ASP A 130 10.86 -15.05 -3.34
C ASP A 130 9.78 -14.79 -4.40
N ALA A 131 9.90 -13.70 -5.16
CA ALA A 131 9.11 -13.56 -6.38
C ALA A 131 9.32 -14.81 -7.23
N ASP A 132 8.27 -15.29 -7.91
CA ASP A 132 8.45 -16.36 -8.90
C ASP A 132 9.60 -15.94 -9.83
N PRO A 133 10.61 -16.80 -10.02
CA PRO A 133 11.73 -16.45 -10.88
C PRO A 133 11.17 -16.08 -12.25
N ASP A 134 11.63 -14.96 -12.80
CA ASP A 134 11.27 -14.57 -14.16
C ASP A 134 11.52 -15.79 -15.07
N PRO A 135 10.51 -16.27 -15.81
CA PRO A 135 10.67 -17.42 -16.70
C PRO A 135 11.84 -17.29 -17.67
N LYS A 136 12.27 -16.06 -17.99
CA LYS A 136 13.44 -15.77 -18.84
C LYS A 136 14.78 -16.03 -18.16
N PHE A 137 14.81 -16.07 -16.83
CA PHE A 137 16.00 -16.26 -16.02
C PHE A 137 15.97 -17.55 -15.18
N ASP A 138 14.93 -18.38 -15.31
CA ASP A 138 14.92 -19.71 -14.70
C ASP A 138 15.89 -20.65 -15.44
N THR A 139 17.11 -20.74 -14.91
CA THR A 139 18.15 -21.66 -15.41
C THR A 139 17.89 -23.11 -15.00
N ARG A 140 16.92 -23.40 -14.13
CA ARG A 140 16.63 -24.77 -13.65
C ARG A 140 15.98 -25.66 -14.71
N ASN A 141 15.62 -25.11 -15.87
CA ASN A 141 15.03 -25.85 -16.99
C ASN A 141 16.00 -26.08 -18.17
N LYS A 142 17.31 -25.82 -18.02
CA LYS A 142 18.29 -26.04 -19.11
C LYS A 142 19.06 -27.37 -19.04
N ASP A 143 18.87 -28.18 -17.99
CA ASP A 143 19.61 -29.43 -17.79
C ASP A 143 18.74 -30.70 -17.89
N VAL A 144 17.82 -30.76 -18.86
CA VAL A 144 17.29 -32.05 -19.33
C VAL A 144 17.38 -32.11 -20.85
N MET A 145 18.61 -32.19 -21.35
CA MET A 145 18.90 -32.98 -22.55
C MET A 145 19.33 -34.38 -22.10
N ARG A 146 18.42 -35.34 -22.22
CA ARG A 146 18.67 -36.71 -22.67
C ARG A 146 17.44 -37.22 -23.40
#